data_AF-A0A925MYP8-F1
#
_entry.id   AF-A0A925MYP8-F1
#
_cell.length_a   1.000
_cell.length_b   1.000
_cell.length_c   1.000
_cell.angle_alpha   90.00
_cell.angle_beta   90.00
_cell.angle_gamma   90.00
#
_symmetry.space_group_name_H-M   'P 1'
#
loop_
_entity.id
_entity.type
_entity.pdbx_description
1 polymer ?
#
loop_
_entity_poly.entity_id
_entity_poly.type
_entity_poly.pdbx_seq_one_letter_code
_entity_poly.pdbx_strand_id
1 'polypeptide(L)' 'QGPGLTHCEECDVANPEARRKAVPGVRLCVSCQEAHDAEQGNPAGYNRRGSKDSQLR' A
#
# COMPACT_ATOMS: atom_id res chain seq x y z
N GLN A 1 9.44 10.94 3.27
CA GLN A 1 8.33 10.13 3.81
C GLN A 1 8.24 10.42 5.30
N GLY A 2 7.08 10.83 5.81
CA GLY A 2 6.87 11.20 7.21
C GLY A 2 6.48 10.02 8.11
N PRO A 3 6.23 10.24 9.41
CA PRO A 3 5.91 9.17 10.38
C PRO A 3 4.56 8.46 10.14
N GLY A 4 3.77 8.88 9.16
CA GLY A 4 2.40 8.38 8.93
C GLY A 4 1.36 9.09 9.78
N LEU A 5 0.09 8.91 9.42
CA LEU A 5 -1.04 9.52 10.11
C LEU A 5 -1.29 8.85 11.47
N THR A 6 -1.69 9.66 12.45
CA THR A 6 -2.04 9.16 13.78
C THR A 6 -3.36 8.40 13.81
N HIS A 7 -4.25 8.71 12.88
CA HIS A 7 -5.55 8.07 12.69
C HIS A 7 -5.71 7.66 11.22
N CYS A 8 -6.48 6.61 10.99
CA CYS A 8 -6.84 6.14 9.67
C CYS A 8 -7.64 7.21 8.92
N GLU A 9 -7.31 7.46 7.66
CA GLU A 9 -8.04 8.45 6.84
C GLU A 9 -9.47 8.02 6.46
N GLU A 10 -9.80 6.74 6.59
CA GLU A 10 -11.10 6.19 6.14
C GLU A 10 -12.08 5.94 7.28
N CYS A 11 -11.58 5.47 8.43
CA CYS A 11 -12.41 5.08 9.57
C CYS A 11 -12.07 5.81 10.88
N ASP A 12 -11.14 6.77 10.84
CA ASP A 12 -10.66 7.56 11.98
C ASP A 12 -10.14 6.75 13.18
N VAL A 13 -9.92 5.44 13.03
CA VAL A 13 -9.33 4.59 14.08
C VAL A 13 -7.84 4.94 14.25
N ALA A 14 -7.35 4.92 15.49
CA ALA A 14 -5.95 5.19 15.79
C ALA A 14 -5.00 4.21 15.09
N ASN A 15 -4.01 4.74 14.37
CA ASN A 15 -2.91 3.96 13.82
C ASN A 15 -1.85 3.77 14.92
N PRO A 16 -1.66 2.54 15.43
CA PRO A 16 -0.73 2.30 16.52
C PRO A 16 0.71 2.62 16.10
N GLU A 17 1.54 3.02 17.06
CA GLU A 17 2.93 3.41 16.79
C GLU A 17 3.72 2.31 16.08
N ALA A 18 3.48 1.04 16.44
CA ALA A 18 4.06 -0.11 15.76
C ALA A 18 3.77 -0.10 14.24
N ARG A 19 2.55 0.25 13.83
CA ARG A 19 2.16 0.35 12.42
C ARG A 19 2.85 1.52 11.72
N ARG A 20 2.90 2.68 12.36
CA ARG A 20 3.61 3.88 11.86
C ARG A 20 5.12 3.65 11.68
N LYS A 21 5.73 2.86 12.56
CA LYS A 21 7.15 2.43 12.45
C LYS A 21 7.35 1.40 11.34
N ALA A 22 6.45 0.41 11.24
CA ALA A 22 6.55 -0.65 10.25
C ALA A 22 6.32 -0.13 8.81
N VAL A 23 5.44 0.86 8.65
CA VAL A 23 5.14 1.48 7.35
C VAL A 23 5.26 3.00 7.48
N PRO A 24 6.46 3.56 7.22
CA PRO A 24 6.65 5.00 7.20
C PRO A 24 5.71 5.66 6.19
N GLY A 25 4.89 6.59 6.64
CA GLY A 25 3.90 7.26 5.80
C GLY A 25 2.55 6.55 5.72
N VAL A 26 2.26 5.58 6.61
CA VAL A 26 0.96 4.91 6.67
C VAL A 26 -0.21 5.91 6.75
N ARG A 27 -1.25 5.66 5.96
CA ARG A 27 -2.49 6.47 5.95
C ARG A 27 -3.71 5.69 6.42
N LEU A 28 -3.76 4.40 6.13
CA LEU A 28 -4.85 3.49 6.48
C LEU A 28 -4.48 2.58 7.66
N CYS A 29 -5.47 2.24 8.49
CA CYS A 29 -5.31 1.18 9.49
C CYS A 29 -5.16 -0.18 8.81
N VAL A 30 -4.76 -1.20 9.58
CA VAL A 30 -4.56 -2.55 9.04
C VAL A 30 -5.82 -3.11 8.39
N SER A 31 -6.98 -2.93 9.02
CA SER A 31 -8.25 -3.45 8.50
C SER A 31 -8.68 -2.78 7.18
N CYS A 32 -8.52 -1.46 7.07
CA CYS A 32 -8.78 -0.74 5.82
C CYS A 32 -7.77 -1.12 4.74
N GLN A 33 -6.49 -1.26 5.09
CA GLN A 33 -5.47 -1.72 4.15
C GLN A 33 -5.77 -3.13 3.62
N GLU A 34 -6.16 -4.06 4.49
CA GLU A 34 -6.52 -5.43 4.10
C GLU A 34 -7.73 -5.46 3.14
N ALA A 35 -8.73 -4.60 3.38
CA ALA A 35 -9.87 -4.47 2.48
C ALA A 35 -9.44 -3.96 1.09
N HIS A 36 -8.61 -2.91 1.04
CA HIS A 36 -8.08 -2.39 -0.22
C HIS A 36 -7.22 -3.42 -0.94
N ASP A 37 -6.33 -4.12 -0.22
CA ASP A 37 -5.47 -5.15 -0.81
C ASP A 37 -6.28 -6.33 -1.36
N ALA A 38 -7.40 -6.69 -0.72
CA ALA A 38 -8.31 -7.72 -1.22
C ALA A 38 -9.02 -7.28 -2.51
N GLU A 39 -9.40 -6.01 -2.63
CA GLU A 39 -9.99 -5.44 -3.86
C GLU A 39 -8.96 -5.34 -4.99
N GLN A 40 -7.72 -4.98 -4.67
CA GLN A 40 -6.61 -4.86 -5.63
C GLN A 40 -5.93 -6.20 -5.93
N GLY A 41 -6.31 -7.27 -5.23
CA GLY A 41 -5.76 -8.63 -5.30
C GLY A 41 -6.02 -9.38 -6.60
N ASN A 42 -6.42 -8.71 -7.69
CA ASN A 42 -6.37 -9.27 -9.03
C ASN A 42 -5.06 -8.84 -9.71
N PRO A 43 -3.92 -9.54 -9.47
CA PRO A 43 -2.72 -9.28 -10.24
C PRO A 43 -3.04 -9.67 -11.68
N ALA A 44 -3.33 -8.66 -12.51
CA ALA A 44 -3.27 -8.82 -13.94
C ALA A 44 -1.91 -9.44 -14.24
N GLY A 45 -1.90 -10.70 -14.67
CA GLY A 45 -0.70 -11.48 -14.94
C GLY A 45 0.07 -10.81 -16.07
N TYR A 46 0.89 -9.82 -15.73
CA TYR A 46 1.69 -9.11 -16.69
C TYR A 46 2.85 -10.02 -17.10
N ASN A 47 2.65 -10.75 -18.21
CA ASN A 47 3.69 -11.52 -18.86
C ASN A 47 4.77 -10.56 -19.37
N ARG A 48 5.84 -10.33 -18.58
CA ARG A 48 7.01 -9.49 -18.96
C ARG A 48 7.87 -10.08 -20.08
N ARG A 49 7.32 -10.94 -20.93
CA ARG A 49 8.01 -11.55 -22.08
C ARG A 49 8.02 -10.63 -23.30
N GLY A 50 7.93 -9.32 -23.11
CA GLY A 50 8.12 -8.30 -24.15
C GLY A 50 9.56 -7.81 -24.12
N SER A 51 10.26 -7.96 -25.25
CA SER A 51 11.70 -7.75 -25.46
C SER A 51 12.36 -6.64 -24.62
N LYS A 52 13.51 -7.00 -24.05
CA LYS A 52 14.44 -6.18 -23.25
C LYS A 52 14.85 -4.86 -23.94
N ASP A 53 14.68 -4.74 -25.26
CA ASP A 53 15.12 -3.58 -26.05
C ASP A 53 14.13 -2.39 -26.12
N SER A 54 12.91 -2.53 -25.58
CA SER A 54 11.90 -1.45 -25.63
C SER A 54 11.70 -0.68 -24.32
N GLN A 55 12.30 -1.15 -23.22
CA GLN A 55 12.08 -0.59 -21.87
C GLN A 55 13.16 0.40 -21.41
N LEU A 56 14.16 0.69 -22.24
CA LEU A 56 15.19 1.71 -21.97
C LEU A 56 15.23 2.74 -23.11
N ARG A 57 14.29 3.68 -23.10
CA ARG A 57 14.43 5.01 -23.70
C ARG A 57 13.80 6.05 -22.81
#